data_AF-A0A353Y4X8-F1
#
_entry.id   AF-A0A353Y4X8-F1
#
_cell.length_a   1.000
_cell.length_b   1.000
_cell.length_c   1.000
_cell.angle_alpha   90.00
_cell.angle_beta   90.00
_cell.angle_gamma   90.00
#
_symmetry.space_group_name_H-M   'P 1'
#
loop_
_entity.id
_entity.type
_entity.pdbx_description
1 polymer ?
#
loop_
_entity_poly.entity_id
_entity_poly.type
_entity_poly.pdbx_seq_one_letter_code
_entity_poly.pdbx_strand_id
1 'polypeptide(L)'
;KPGAAGNIAMQEVANAKDEHTLILGHIGTLAVNPFIFPKLPYDPIKDFTPITLISKVPSLYVVHPDLPVKNLKEFVAYVKARPGQLNYGSAGNGSAGL
;
A
#
# COMPACT_ATOMS: atom_id res chain seq x y z
N LYS A 1 -15.93 3.27 -2.41
CA LYS A 1 -15.60 3.91 -3.71
C LYS A 1 -14.09 3.78 -3.96
N PRO A 2 -13.60 3.10 -5.01
CA PRO A 2 -12.17 3.08 -5.34
C PRO A 2 -11.77 4.33 -6.11
N GLY A 3 -10.67 4.98 -5.73
CA GLY A 3 -10.11 6.15 -6.43
C GLY A 3 -9.10 6.93 -5.58
N ALA A 4 -8.12 7.58 -6.24
CA ALA A 4 -7.03 8.32 -5.60
C ALA A 4 -6.33 7.54 -4.46
N ALA A 5 -5.95 6.28 -4.73
CA ALA A 5 -5.36 5.37 -3.74
C ALA A 5 -6.17 5.22 -2.44
N GLY A 6 -7.50 5.29 -2.53
CA GLY A 6 -8.43 5.15 -1.40
C GLY A 6 -8.81 6.47 -0.73
N ASN A 7 -8.20 7.59 -1.10
CA ASN A 7 -8.42 8.88 -0.43
C ASN A 7 -9.86 9.39 -0.52
N ILE A 8 -10.59 9.07 -1.59
CA ILE A 8 -11.99 9.49 -1.76
C ILE A 8 -12.88 8.86 -0.69
N ALA A 9 -12.73 7.55 -0.46
CA ALA A 9 -13.50 6.85 0.56
C ALA A 9 -13.10 7.29 1.97
N MET A 10 -11.79 7.48 2.20
CA MET A 10 -11.28 8.00 3.48
C MET A 10 -11.87 9.37 3.80
N GLN A 11 -11.93 10.28 2.82
CA GLN A 11 -12.51 11.60 3.01
C GLN A 11 -13.99 11.56 3.37
N GLU A 12 -14.74 10.71 2.67
CA GLU A 12 -16.18 10.56 2.88
C GLU A 12 -16.47 10.09 4.31
N VAL A 13 -15.69 9.13 4.82
CA VAL A 13 -15.84 8.62 6.19
C VAL A 13 -15.32 9.59 7.24
N ALA A 14 -14.21 10.29 7.00
CA ALA A 14 -13.71 11.34 7.91
C ALA A 14 -14.72 12.49 8.10
N ASN A 15 -15.54 12.78 7.08
CA ASN A 15 -16.58 13.79 7.14
C ASN A 15 -17.92 13.28 7.70
N ALA A 16 -18.06 11.96 7.89
CA ALA A 16 -19.28 11.38 8.41
C ALA A 16 -19.44 11.78 9.89
N LYS A 17 -20.67 12.14 10.27
CA LYS A 17 -21.02 12.52 11.65
C LYS A 17 -21.94 11.51 12.32
N ASP A 18 -22.16 10.38 11.66
CA ASP A 18 -22.93 9.26 12.19
C ASP A 18 -21.98 8.22 12.82
N GLU A 19 -22.41 7.60 13.92
CA GLU A 19 -21.61 6.56 14.60
C GLU A 19 -21.70 5.18 13.92
N HIS A 20 -22.22 5.14 12.69
CA HIS A 20 -22.50 3.90 11.96
C HIS A 20 -21.75 3.81 10.63
N THR A 21 -20.98 4.84 10.25
CA THR A 21 -20.12 4.80 9.07
C THR A 21 -18.76 4.25 9.44
N LEU A 22 -18.39 3.14 8.81
CA LEU A 22 -17.12 2.45 9.03
C LEU A 22 -16.33 2.36 7.73
N ILE A 23 -15.00 2.35 7.84
CA ILE A 23 -14.09 2.11 6.72
C ILE A 23 -13.04 1.06 7.06
N LEU A 24 -12.73 0.23 6.09
CA LEU A 24 -11.57 -0.65 6.13
C LEU A 24 -10.32 0.13 5.74
N GLY A 25 -9.53 0.51 6.74
CA GLY A 25 -8.20 1.08 6.53
C GLY A 25 -7.17 0.00 6.18
N HIS A 26 -6.17 0.36 5.38
CA HIS A 26 -4.98 -0.45 5.21
C HIS A 26 -3.73 0.44 5.29
N ILE A 27 -2.55 -0.18 5.28
CA ILE A 27 -1.27 0.54 5.39
C ILE A 27 -1.09 1.66 4.35
N GLY A 28 -1.65 1.51 3.15
CA GLY A 28 -1.57 2.55 2.12
C GLY A 28 -2.33 3.80 2.51
N THR A 29 -3.60 3.67 2.87
CA THR A 29 -4.44 4.82 3.27
C THR A 29 -4.04 5.44 4.61
N LEU A 30 -3.56 4.65 5.57
CA LEU A 30 -3.27 5.15 6.91
C LEU A 30 -1.80 5.56 7.12
N ALA A 31 -0.85 4.98 6.39
CA ALA A 31 0.58 5.19 6.63
C ALA A 31 1.38 5.63 5.41
N VAL A 32 1.00 5.25 4.18
CA VAL A 32 1.79 5.62 2.98
C VAL A 32 1.31 6.92 2.36
N ASN A 33 -0.01 7.08 2.16
CA ASN A 33 -0.63 8.25 1.53
C ASN A 33 -0.19 9.60 2.14
N PRO A 34 -0.01 9.74 3.47
CA PRO A 34 0.49 10.98 4.08
C PRO A 34 1.87 11.43 3.59
N PHE A 35 2.71 10.51 3.12
CA PHE A 35 4.08 10.83 2.67
C PHE A 35 4.21 10.94 1.15
N ILE A 36 3.26 10.42 0.38
CA ILE A 36 3.32 10.42 -1.09
C ILE A 36 2.36 11.41 -1.74
N PHE A 37 1.29 11.83 -1.06
CA PHE A 37 0.39 12.87 -1.55
C PHE A 37 0.75 14.22 -0.93
N PRO A 38 1.04 15.26 -1.74
CA PRO A 38 1.41 16.58 -1.22
C PRO A 38 0.26 17.27 -0.47
N LYS A 39 -0.99 16.88 -0.77
CA LYS A 39 -2.17 17.33 -0.07
C LYS A 39 -3.11 16.15 0.16
N LEU A 40 -3.13 15.65 1.38
CA LEU A 40 -4.08 14.63 1.82
C LEU A 40 -5.32 15.34 2.41
N PRO A 41 -6.54 14.90 2.09
CA PRO A 41 -7.74 15.62 2.53
C PRO A 41 -8.20 15.21 3.95
N TYR A 42 -7.55 14.22 4.57
CA TYR A 42 -7.77 13.73 5.94
C TYR A 42 -6.46 13.57 6.71
N ASP A 43 -6.54 13.53 8.04
CA ASP A 43 -5.46 13.16 8.97
C ASP A 43 -5.72 11.72 9.50
N PRO A 44 -4.86 10.74 9.17
CA PRO A 44 -5.10 9.33 9.54
C PRO A 44 -5.03 9.06 11.04
N ILE A 45 -4.45 9.97 11.84
CA ILE A 45 -4.32 9.83 13.29
C ILE A 45 -5.46 10.54 14.02
N LYS A 46 -5.90 11.71 13.52
CA LYS A 46 -6.92 12.52 14.21
C LYS A 46 -8.34 12.21 13.77
N ASP A 47 -8.55 11.86 12.50
CA ASP A 47 -9.90 11.77 11.92
C ASP A 47 -10.50 10.36 12.02
N PHE A 48 -9.73 9.37 12.53
CA PHE A 48 -10.17 7.98 12.62
C PHE A 48 -9.91 7.39 14.00
N THR A 49 -10.92 6.71 14.55
CA THR A 49 -10.77 5.90 15.76
C THR A 49 -10.60 4.42 15.38
N PRO A 50 -9.48 3.76 15.75
CA PRO A 50 -9.27 2.36 15.42
C PRO A 50 -10.20 1.45 16.23
N ILE A 51 -10.94 0.58 15.54
CA ILE A 51 -11.85 -0.40 16.17
C ILE A 51 -11.14 -1.73 16.41
N THR A 52 -10.64 -2.36 15.33
CA THR A 52 -9.95 -3.65 15.41
C THR A 52 -9.07 -3.91 14.19
N LEU A 53 -8.07 -4.77 14.36
CA LEU A 53 -7.24 -5.28 13.27
C LEU A 53 -7.83 -6.59 12.73
N ILE A 54 -8.26 -6.59 11.47
CA ILE A 54 -8.92 -7.75 10.85
C ILE A 54 -7.92 -8.76 10.29
N SER A 55 -6.79 -8.31 9.74
CA SER A 55 -5.77 -9.20 9.14
C SER A 55 -4.41 -8.52 9.02
N LYS A 56 -3.35 -9.35 9.03
CA LYS A 56 -2.00 -8.97 8.60
C LYS A 56 -1.65 -9.83 7.38
N VAL A 57 -1.31 -9.19 6.27
CA VAL A 57 -0.85 -9.87 5.05
C VAL A 57 0.66 -9.63 4.93
N PRO A 58 1.51 -10.67 4.94
CA PRO A 58 2.93 -10.51 4.67
C PRO A 58 3.15 -10.26 3.18
N SER A 59 3.97 -9.26 2.85
CA SER A 59 4.39 -9.02 1.46
C SER A 59 5.38 -10.11 1.01
N LEU A 60 5.19 -10.66 -0.19
CA LEU A 60 6.06 -11.69 -0.74
C LEU A 60 6.79 -11.20 -1.99
N TYR A 61 8.07 -11.53 -2.10
CA TYR A 61 8.84 -11.30 -3.32
C TYR A 61 8.84 -12.58 -4.15
N VAL A 62 8.15 -12.55 -5.28
CA VAL A 62 8.06 -13.67 -6.22
C VAL A 62 8.75 -13.29 -7.52
N VAL A 63 9.58 -14.20 -8.03
CA VAL A 63 10.27 -14.05 -9.32
C VAL A 63 9.68 -15.03 -10.33
N HIS A 64 9.73 -14.68 -11.62
CA HIS A 64 9.38 -15.63 -12.68
C HIS A 64 10.35 -16.84 -12.63
N PRO A 65 9.87 -18.08 -12.80
CA PRO A 65 10.70 -19.29 -12.69
C PRO A 65 11.88 -19.31 -13.68
N ASP A 66 11.79 -18.58 -14.80
CA ASP A 66 12.88 -18.47 -15.78
C ASP A 66 14.05 -17.58 -15.32
N LEU A 67 13.89 -16.81 -14.23
CA LEU A 67 15.01 -16.06 -13.68
C LEU A 67 16.00 -17.05 -13.03
N PRO A 68 17.30 -16.99 -13.38
CA PRO A 68 18.31 -17.89 -12.83
C PRO A 68 18.75 -17.46 -11.43
N VAL A 69 17.80 -17.29 -10.51
CA VAL A 69 18.01 -16.85 -9.13
C VAL A 69 17.19 -17.73 -8.20
N LYS A 70 17.83 -18.26 -7.16
CA LYS A 70 17.20 -19.19 -6.21
C LYS A 70 17.02 -18.58 -4.82
N ASN A 71 17.54 -17.38 -4.60
CA ASN A 71 17.44 -16.67 -3.34
C ASN A 71 17.55 -15.15 -3.56
N LEU A 72 17.24 -14.39 -2.50
CA LEU A 72 17.26 -12.92 -2.54
C LEU A 72 18.64 -12.35 -2.86
N LYS A 73 19.73 -12.98 -2.39
CA LYS A 73 21.10 -12.50 -2.64
C LYS A 73 21.44 -12.59 -4.13
N GLU A 74 21.11 -13.71 -4.76
CA GLU A 74 21.26 -13.91 -6.21
C GLU A 74 20.36 -12.95 -7.00
N PHE A 75 19.12 -12.74 -6.56
CA PHE A 75 18.23 -11.75 -7.18
C PHE A 75 18.80 -10.34 -7.15
N VAL A 76 19.29 -9.87 -6.00
CA VAL A 76 19.91 -8.55 -5.87
C VAL A 76 21.14 -8.42 -6.76
N ALA A 77 22.00 -9.44 -6.80
CA ALA A 77 23.16 -9.45 -7.69
C ALA A 77 22.74 -9.41 -9.17
N TYR A 78 21.73 -10.20 -9.54
CA TYR A 78 21.20 -10.30 -10.89
C TYR A 78 20.63 -8.96 -11.40
N VAL A 79 19.82 -8.28 -10.57
CA VAL A 79 19.21 -6.98 -10.89
C VAL A 79 20.26 -5.88 -10.96
N LYS A 80 21.24 -5.85 -10.03
CA LYS A 80 22.32 -4.86 -10.06
C LYS A 80 23.18 -4.97 -11.32
N ALA A 81 23.40 -6.19 -11.83
CA ALA A 81 24.12 -6.41 -13.07
C ALA A 81 23.33 -6.02 -14.33
N ARG A 82 22.01 -5.78 -14.21
CA ARG A 82 21.09 -5.53 -15.34
C ARG A 82 20.17 -4.31 -15.07
N PRO A 83 20.75 -3.11 -14.88
CA PRO A 83 19.95 -1.92 -14.59
C PRO A 83 18.96 -1.64 -15.73
N GLY A 84 17.70 -1.39 -15.38
CA GLY A 84 16.63 -1.03 -16.33
C GLY A 84 16.06 -2.17 -17.18
N GLN A 85 16.54 -3.42 -17.02
CA GLN A 85 16.08 -4.56 -17.84
C GLN A 85 14.95 -5.37 -17.19
N LEU A 86 14.65 -5.14 -15.92
CA LEU A 86 13.59 -5.84 -15.19
C LEU A 86 12.45 -4.90 -14.83
N ASN A 87 11.23 -5.40 -14.96
CA ASN A 87 10.02 -4.78 -14.45
C ASN A 87 9.60 -5.46 -13.14
N TYR A 88 9.05 -4.69 -12.21
CA TYR A 88 8.48 -5.18 -10.94
C TYR A 88 7.01 -4.78 -10.85
N GLY A 89 6.15 -5.76 -10.59
CA GLY A 89 4.73 -5.52 -10.32
C GLY A 89 4.50 -5.23 -8.83
N SER A 90 3.69 -4.22 -8.54
CA SER A 90 3.20 -3.92 -7.18
C SER A 90 1.68 -3.81 -7.19
N ALA A 91 1.04 -3.83 -6.01
CA ALA A 91 -0.41 -3.59 -5.89
C ALA A 91 -0.80 -2.10 -6.12
N GLY A 92 0.10 -1.29 -6.70
CA GLY A 92 -0.10 0.12 -7.03
C GLY A 92 0.76 1.07 -6.19
N ASN A 93 0.94 2.30 -6.67
CA ASN A 93 1.65 3.37 -5.95
C ASN A 93 0.95 3.64 -4.61
N GLY A 94 1.70 3.50 -3.51
CA GLY A 94 1.16 3.67 -2.16
C GLY A 94 0.71 2.38 -1.47
N SER A 95 0.71 1.24 -2.17
CA SER A 95 0.46 -0.07 -1.54
C SER A 95 1.74 -0.63 -0.91
N ALA A 96 1.62 -1.45 0.14
CA ALA A 96 2.76 -2.10 0.78
C ALA A 96 3.25 -3.37 0.05
N GLY A 97 3.12 -3.41 -1.28
CA GLY A 97 3.45 -4.58 -2.08
C GLY A 97 2.28 -5.56 -2.24
N LEU A 98 2.44 -6.49 -3.18
CA LEU A 98 1.49 -7.56 -3.52
C LEU A 98 1.30 -8.53 -2.36
#